data_AF-R6XGX0-F1
#
_entry.id   AF-R6XGX0-F1
#
_cell.length_a   1.000
_cell.length_b   1.000
_cell.length_c   1.000
_cell.angle_alpha   90.00
_cell.angle_beta   90.00
_cell.angle_gamma   90.00
#
_symmetry.space_group_name_H-M   'P 1'
#
loop_
_entity.id
_entity.type
_entity.pdbx_description
1 polymer ?
#
loop_
_entity_poly.entity_id
_entity_poly.type
_entity_poly.pdbx_seq_one_letter_code
_entity_poly.pdbx_strand_id
1 'polypeptide(L)'
;MKINSTIERYDVKDLNNISASVININKKLEYLNRCADTLLHNIAIVEQSFNSPNMVRAKEEIRVYKTKFEQANIEMNELLKSVDDFVQKLNHAWRSWN
;
A
#
# COMPACT_ATOMS: atom_id res chain seq x y z
N MET A 1 -18.38 36.70 -2.22
CA MET A 1 -18.72 35.26 -2.20
C MET A 1 -18.00 34.65 -1.00
N LYS A 2 -18.71 34.45 0.13
CA LYS A 2 -18.12 33.81 1.32
C LYS A 2 -18.10 32.31 1.04
N ILE A 3 -16.92 31.73 0.87
CA ILE A 3 -16.76 30.29 0.83
C ILE A 3 -17.08 29.79 2.25
N ASN A 4 -18.34 29.38 2.46
CA ASN A 4 -18.78 28.64 3.64
C ASN A 4 -18.24 27.20 3.52
N SER A 5 -16.94 27.01 3.69
CA SER A 5 -16.38 25.66 3.87
C SER A 5 -15.43 25.69 5.05
N THR A 6 -16.01 25.75 6.25
CA THR A 6 -15.28 25.41 7.47
C THR A 6 -14.92 23.94 7.36
N ILE A 7 -13.69 23.65 6.97
CA ILE A 7 -13.07 22.36 7.25
C ILE A 7 -13.15 22.20 8.77
N GLU A 8 -13.82 21.16 9.23
CA GLU A 8 -14.04 20.93 10.64
C GLU A 8 -12.93 20.04 11.21
N ARG A 9 -12.79 20.04 12.55
CA ARG A 9 -11.83 19.15 13.24
C ARG A 9 -12.08 17.66 12.90
N TYR A 10 -13.32 17.31 12.54
CA TYR A 10 -13.71 15.97 12.11
C TYR A 10 -13.10 15.59 10.76
N ASP A 11 -13.05 16.51 9.79
CA ASP A 11 -12.45 16.26 8.46
C ASP A 11 -10.96 15.93 8.59
N VAL A 12 -10.22 16.61 9.47
CA VAL A 12 -8.80 16.33 9.74
C VAL A 12 -8.61 14.97 10.43
N LYS A 13 -9.51 14.60 11.36
CA LYS A 13 -9.47 13.30 12.02
C LYS A 13 -9.69 12.17 11.03
N ASP A 14 -10.60 12.33 10.08
CA ASP A 14 -10.90 11.34 9.07
C ASP A 14 -9.75 11.17 8.07
N LEU A 15 -9.07 12.26 7.68
CA LEU A 15 -7.84 12.19 6.89
C LEU A 15 -6.72 11.42 7.60
N ASN A 16 -6.54 11.65 8.90
CA ASN A 16 -5.56 10.90 9.69
C ASN A 16 -5.92 9.40 9.80
N ASN A 17 -7.21 9.07 9.91
CA ASN A 17 -7.68 7.68 9.91
C ASN A 17 -7.45 6.99 8.56
N ILE A 18 -7.65 7.70 7.46
CA ILE A 18 -7.34 7.22 6.10
C ILE A 18 -5.84 6.94 6.00
N SER A 19 -4.99 7.89 6.39
CA SER A 19 -3.52 7.70 6.38
C SER A 19 -3.09 6.47 7.19
N ALA A 20 -3.59 6.33 8.42
CA ALA A 20 -3.31 5.16 9.27
C ALA A 20 -3.76 3.83 8.63
N SER A 21 -4.90 3.83 7.96
CA SER A 21 -5.43 2.65 7.26
C SER A 21 -4.55 2.26 6.08
N VAL A 22 -4.13 3.24 5.26
CA VAL A 22 -3.25 3.01 4.11
C VAL A 22 -1.87 2.50 4.56
N ILE A 23 -1.29 3.06 5.63
CA ILE A 23 -0.03 2.57 6.23
C ILE A 23 -0.17 1.09 6.63
N ASN A 24 -1.28 0.72 7.26
CA ASN A 24 -1.50 -0.67 7.68
C ASN A 24 -1.64 -1.62 6.48
N ILE A 25 -2.32 -1.19 5.42
CA ILE A 25 -2.43 -1.95 4.16
C ILE A 25 -1.04 -2.15 3.53
N ASN A 26 -0.20 -1.11 3.46
CA ASN A 26 1.16 -1.23 2.95
C ASN A 26 2.00 -2.27 3.70
N LYS A 27 1.95 -2.25 5.04
CA LYS A 27 2.66 -3.26 5.85
C LYS A 27 2.20 -4.70 5.53
N LYS A 28 0.90 -4.88 5.26
CA LYS A 28 0.35 -6.18 4.86
C LYS A 28 0.81 -6.58 3.45
N LEU A 29 0.85 -5.66 2.50
CA LEU A 29 1.38 -5.90 1.14
C LEU A 29 2.87 -6.30 1.18
N GLU A 30 3.69 -5.61 1.99
CA GLU A 30 5.09 -5.96 2.20
C GLU A 30 5.26 -7.35 2.82
N TYR A 31 4.39 -7.72 3.76
CA TYR A 31 4.38 -9.07 4.33
C TYR A 31 4.04 -10.13 3.27
N LEU A 32 2.98 -9.91 2.48
CA LEU A 32 2.59 -10.82 1.40
C LEU A 32 3.69 -10.99 0.35
N ASN A 33 4.40 -9.91 -0.01
CA ASN A 33 5.55 -9.98 -0.90
C ASN A 33 6.68 -10.85 -0.35
N ARG A 34 7.04 -10.70 0.94
CA ARG A 34 8.04 -11.56 1.59
C ARG A 34 7.62 -13.03 1.63
N CYS A 35 6.33 -13.29 1.84
CA CYS A 35 5.78 -14.65 1.77
C CYS A 35 5.90 -15.23 0.35
N ALA A 36 5.58 -14.45 -0.68
CA ALA A 36 5.74 -14.86 -2.08
C ALA A 36 7.21 -15.20 -2.40
N ASP A 37 8.17 -14.38 -1.95
CA ASP A 37 9.60 -14.65 -2.12
C ASP A 37 10.04 -15.95 -1.44
N THR A 38 9.56 -16.18 -0.22
CA THR A 38 9.86 -17.41 0.53
C THR A 38 9.30 -18.64 -0.19
N LEU A 39 8.08 -18.55 -0.71
CA LEU A 39 7.47 -19.63 -1.49
C LEU A 39 8.24 -19.91 -2.78
N LEU A 40 8.62 -18.87 -3.53
CA LEU A 40 9.42 -19.03 -4.75
C LEU A 40 10.78 -19.68 -4.45
N HIS A 41 11.42 -19.28 -3.36
CA HIS A 41 12.67 -19.87 -2.90
C HIS A 41 12.51 -21.36 -2.56
N ASN A 42 11.46 -21.71 -1.79
CA ASN A 42 11.18 -23.10 -1.42
C ASN A 42 10.90 -23.97 -2.64
N ILE A 43 10.12 -23.47 -3.61
CA ILE A 43 9.88 -24.22 -4.85
C ILE A 43 11.19 -24.42 -5.61
N ALA A 44 12.06 -23.40 -5.69
CA ALA A 44 13.36 -23.53 -6.37
C ALA A 44 14.29 -24.57 -5.70
N ILE A 45 14.24 -24.73 -4.37
CA ILE A 45 14.96 -25.81 -3.67
C ILE A 45 14.39 -27.17 -4.08
N VAL A 46 13.07 -27.34 -4.02
CA VAL A 46 12.42 -28.62 -4.33
C VAL A 46 12.67 -29.02 -5.80
N GLU A 47 12.66 -28.05 -6.73
CA GLU A 47 12.95 -28.24 -8.16
C GLU A 47 14.31 -28.92 -8.44
N GLN A 48 15.28 -28.83 -7.52
CA GLN A 48 16.58 -29.50 -7.66
C GLN A 48 16.46 -31.03 -7.63
N SER A 49 15.42 -31.54 -6.99
CA SER A 49 15.22 -32.98 -6.74
C SER A 49 13.94 -33.54 -7.38
N PHE A 50 12.96 -32.68 -7.68
CA PHE A 50 11.68 -33.07 -8.23
C PHE A 50 11.08 -31.93 -9.04
N ASN A 51 10.67 -32.21 -10.28
CA ASN A 51 10.00 -31.24 -11.14
C ASN A 51 8.63 -31.77 -11.57
N SER A 52 7.60 -30.91 -11.51
CA SER A 52 6.25 -31.26 -11.98
C SER A 52 5.55 -30.06 -12.65
N PRO A 53 4.62 -30.32 -13.59
CA PRO A 53 3.83 -29.26 -14.22
C PRO A 53 3.05 -28.41 -13.21
N ASN A 54 2.62 -28.99 -12.09
CA ASN A 54 1.89 -28.27 -11.05
C ASN A 54 2.80 -27.26 -10.32
N MET A 55 4.08 -27.58 -10.11
CA MET A 55 5.05 -26.65 -9.52
C MET A 55 5.35 -25.48 -10.45
N VAL A 56 5.46 -25.74 -11.75
CA VAL A 56 5.64 -24.68 -12.76
C VAL A 56 4.45 -23.71 -12.73
N ARG A 57 3.21 -24.23 -12.70
CA ARG A 57 2.01 -23.39 -12.56
C ARG A 57 1.99 -22.59 -11.26
N ALA A 58 2.31 -23.24 -10.13
CA ALA A 58 2.33 -22.58 -8.83
C ALA A 58 3.35 -21.41 -8.80
N LYS A 59 4.54 -21.59 -9.37
CA LYS A 59 5.53 -20.48 -9.51
C LYS A 59 4.97 -19.32 -10.32
N GLU A 60 4.30 -19.62 -11.41
CA GLU A 60 3.74 -18.58 -12.26
C GLU A 60 2.62 -17.81 -11.56
N GLU A 61 1.72 -18.49 -10.87
CA GLU A 61 0.69 -17.84 -10.06
C GLU A 61 1.29 -16.96 -8.96
N ILE A 62 2.29 -17.46 -8.23
CA ILE A 62 2.97 -16.69 -7.18
C ILE A 62 3.63 -15.44 -7.78
N ARG A 63 4.27 -15.54 -8.95
CA ARG A 63 4.86 -14.37 -9.64
C ARG A 63 3.80 -13.34 -10.02
N VAL A 64 2.67 -13.78 -10.57
CA VAL A 64 1.56 -12.89 -10.93
C VAL A 64 1.06 -12.13 -9.70
N TYR A 65 0.85 -12.82 -8.57
CA TYR A 65 0.43 -12.16 -7.33
C TYR A 65 1.50 -11.22 -6.77
N LYS A 66 2.78 -11.61 -6.81
CA LYS A 66 3.89 -10.75 -6.39
C LYS A 66 3.90 -9.44 -7.16
N THR A 67 3.78 -9.48 -8.49
CA THR A 67 3.69 -8.26 -9.32
C THR A 67 2.50 -7.39 -8.93
N LYS A 68 1.33 -7.99 -8.66
CA LYS A 68 0.14 -7.25 -8.20
C LYS A 68 0.37 -6.58 -6.85
N PHE A 69 1.05 -7.24 -5.92
CA PHE A 69 1.37 -6.66 -4.61
C PHE A 69 2.38 -5.52 -4.73
N GLU A 70 3.39 -5.65 -5.59
CA GLU A 70 4.35 -4.57 -5.89
C GLU A 70 3.64 -3.33 -6.48
N GLN A 71 2.75 -3.53 -7.46
CA GLN A 71 1.96 -2.45 -8.05
C GLN A 71 1.05 -1.78 -7.02
N ALA A 72 0.32 -2.56 -6.22
CA ALA A 72 -0.52 -2.04 -5.16
C ALA A 72 0.29 -1.23 -4.13
N ASN A 73 1.51 -1.66 -3.81
CA ASN A 73 2.37 -0.92 -2.88
C ASN A 73 2.82 0.42 -3.46
N ILE A 74 3.06 0.51 -4.77
CA ILE A 74 3.35 1.78 -5.45
C ILE A 74 2.14 2.72 -5.35
N GLU A 75 0.95 2.27 -5.74
CA GLU A 75 -0.28 3.07 -5.71
C GLU A 75 -0.61 3.58 -4.31
N MET A 76 -0.47 2.73 -3.29
CA MET A 76 -0.74 3.11 -1.91
C MET A 76 0.30 4.11 -1.37
N ASN A 77 1.56 4.02 -1.79
CA ASN A 77 2.57 5.01 -1.45
C ASN A 77 2.30 6.38 -2.12
N GLU A 78 1.78 6.39 -3.35
CA GLU A 78 1.31 7.62 -4.00
C GLU A 78 0.10 8.23 -3.29
N LEU A 79 -0.84 7.39 -2.85
CA LEU A 79 -1.97 7.83 -2.04
C LEU A 79 -1.51 8.46 -0.71
N LEU A 80 -0.55 7.84 -0.01
CA LEU A 80 0.02 8.41 1.23
C LEU A 80 0.63 9.78 1.00
N LYS A 81 1.45 9.93 -0.04
CA LYS A 81 2.03 11.23 -0.41
C LYS A 81 0.96 12.28 -0.69
N SER A 82 -0.10 11.89 -1.40
CA SER A 82 -1.22 12.79 -1.73
C SER A 82 -1.98 13.24 -0.47
N VAL A 83 -2.21 12.32 0.48
CA VAL A 83 -2.83 12.63 1.77
C VAL A 83 -1.94 13.56 2.59
N ASP A 84 -0.64 13.28 2.66
CA ASP A 84 0.32 14.11 3.39
C ASP A 84 0.39 15.53 2.82
N ASP A 85 0.48 15.68 1.50
CA ASP A 85 0.47 16.96 0.80
C ASP A 85 -0.82 17.75 1.07
N PHE A 86 -1.97 17.07 1.08
CA PHE A 86 -3.25 17.68 1.36
C PHE A 86 -3.34 18.17 2.81
N VAL A 87 -2.93 17.34 3.78
CA VAL A 87 -2.88 17.70 5.21
C VAL A 87 -1.94 18.88 5.45
N GLN A 88 -0.78 18.92 4.78
CA GLN A 88 0.14 20.06 4.87
C GLN A 88 -0.48 21.36 4.35
N LYS A 89 -1.13 21.31 3.18
CA LYS A 89 -1.82 22.48 2.60
C LYS A 89 -2.95 22.97 3.50
N LEU A 90 -3.74 22.06 4.06
CA LEU A 90 -4.78 22.38 5.05
C LEU A 90 -4.19 23.08 6.28
N ASN A 91 -3.14 22.51 6.87
CA ASN A 91 -2.48 23.10 8.04
C ASN A 91 -1.88 24.49 7.75
N HIS A 92 -1.30 24.69 6.57
CA HIS A 92 -0.78 25.99 6.15
C HIS A 92 -1.89 27.03 5.97
N ALA A 93 -2.99 26.66 5.30
CA ALA A 93 -4.15 27.52 5.13
C ALA A 93 -4.80 27.91 6.46
N TRP A 94 -4.76 27.03 7.47
CA TRP A 94 -5.30 27.34 8.80
C TRP A 94 -4.38 28.25 9.62
N ARG A 95 -3.05 28.11 9.48
CA ARG A 95 -2.08 28.98 10.17
C ARG A 95 -2.17 30.45 9.76
N SER A 96 -2.61 30.75 8.54
CA SER A 96 -2.78 32.13 8.09
C SER A 96 -4.05 32.82 8.62
N TRP A 97 -4.92 32.08 9.33
CA TRP A 97 -6.14 32.59 9.94
C TRP A 97 -6.02 32.82 11.46
N ASN A 98 -4.91 32.40 12.06
CA ASN A 98 -4.53 32.68 13.46
C ASN A 98 -3.47 33.77 13.52
#